data_AF-A0A7W6TT32-F1
#
_entry.id   AF-A0A7W6TT32-F1
#
_cell.length_a   1.000
_cell.length_b   1.000
_cell.length_c   1.000
_cell.angle_alpha   90.00
_cell.angle_beta   90.00
_cell.angle_gamma   90.00
#
_symmetry.space_group_name_H-M   'P 1'
#
loop_
_entity.id
_entity.type
_entity.pdbx_description
1 polymer ?
#
loop_
_entity_poly.entity_id
_entity_poly.type
_entity_poly.pdbx_seq_one_letter_code
_entity_poly.pdbx_strand_id
1 'polypeptide(L)'
;MNRRNHIKALEASEATLARLIADRARIDLQIAAIQQRREADVLQFVLDTAKRLNLTQLPATSLLKALEEVAQSARMDRPVFDPGGTGADASDDPHRELTAVFVRLTRNASLENREILGRHGLRWNGRAAGWSGRVTADALRHLREIFPGRVEGPDLERSDAHPEDEAGPTVEADRPPATSPDVQPAIMEAGIIEPAEDRPVDTKVVETGGPAMQPVVPAVTRLPASPYRLPLSRPRPPT
;
A
#
# COMPACT_ATOMS: atom_id res chain seq x y z
N MET A 1 32.79 -25.33 -29.53
CA MET A 1 32.96 -24.41 -28.37
C MET A 1 31.66 -24.03 -27.65
N ASN A 2 30.47 -24.15 -28.26
CA ASN A 2 29.21 -23.67 -27.67
C ASN A 2 28.72 -24.41 -26.41
N ARG A 3 29.03 -25.71 -26.25
CA ARG A 3 28.55 -26.52 -25.14
C ARG A 3 29.07 -26.07 -23.77
N ARG A 4 30.33 -25.60 -23.70
CA ARG A 4 30.94 -25.10 -22.46
C ARG A 4 30.35 -23.77 -22.01
N ASN A 5 29.99 -22.89 -22.95
CA ASN A 5 29.36 -21.62 -22.63
C ASN A 5 27.94 -21.81 -22.11
N HIS A 6 27.20 -22.79 -22.64
CA HIS A 6 25.87 -23.14 -22.14
C HIS A 6 25.91 -23.69 -20.71
N ILE A 7 26.88 -24.56 -20.40
CA ILE A 7 27.06 -25.09 -19.03
C ILE A 7 27.36 -23.95 -18.04
N LYS A 8 28.27 -23.03 -18.38
CA LYS A 8 28.57 -21.86 -17.52
C LYS A 8 27.35 -20.97 -17.29
N ALA A 9 26.49 -20.80 -18.30
CA ALA A 9 25.26 -20.02 -18.16
C ALA A 9 24.26 -20.69 -17.19
N LEU A 10 24.15 -22.02 -17.25
CA LEU A 10 23.32 -22.79 -16.31
C LEU A 10 23.87 -22.68 -14.88
N GLU A 11 25.17 -22.89 -14.67
CA GLU A 11 25.81 -22.75 -13.35
C GLU A 11 25.61 -21.34 -12.76
N ALA A 12 25.73 -20.29 -13.59
CA ALA A 12 25.47 -18.92 -13.16
C ALA A 12 23.99 -18.72 -12.76
N SER A 13 23.06 -19.29 -13.53
CA SER A 13 21.64 -19.21 -13.21
C SER A 13 21.28 -19.93 -11.91
N GLU A 14 21.89 -21.10 -11.66
CA GLU A 14 21.71 -21.86 -10.41
C GLU A 14 22.26 -21.08 -9.21
N ALA A 15 23.42 -20.45 -9.35
CA ALA A 15 23.99 -19.60 -8.30
C ALA A 15 23.08 -18.39 -7.99
N THR A 16 22.50 -17.76 -9.02
CA THR A 16 21.53 -16.67 -8.80
C THR A 16 20.26 -17.15 -8.12
N LEU A 17 19.74 -18.32 -8.49
CA LEU A 17 18.56 -18.90 -7.88
C LEU A 17 18.80 -19.25 -6.41
N ALA A 18 19.95 -19.85 -6.09
CA ALA A 18 20.33 -20.15 -4.71
C ALA A 18 20.41 -18.87 -3.85
N ARG A 19 20.97 -17.79 -4.40
CA ARG A 19 21.00 -16.48 -3.72
C ARG A 19 19.60 -15.93 -3.47
N LEU A 20 18.73 -15.96 -4.47
CA LEU A 20 17.35 -15.47 -4.32
C LEU A 20 16.55 -16.27 -3.28
N ILE A 21 16.77 -17.58 -3.19
CA ILE A 21 16.15 -18.42 -2.15
C ILE A 21 16.65 -18.01 -0.75
N ALA A 22 17.95 -17.77 -0.61
CA ALA A 22 18.52 -17.31 0.67
C ALA A 22 17.99 -15.92 1.07
N ASP A 23 17.89 -14.99 0.11
CA ASP A 23 17.36 -13.66 0.33
C ASP A 23 15.87 -13.71 0.72
N ARG A 24 15.08 -14.57 0.06
CA ARG A 24 13.68 -14.81 0.43
C ARG A 24 13.55 -15.32 1.86
N ALA A 25 14.32 -16.35 2.23
CA ALA A 25 14.29 -16.89 3.59
C ALA A 25 14.64 -15.83 4.64
N ARG A 26 15.59 -14.95 4.34
CA ARG A 26 15.94 -13.81 5.21
C ARG A 26 14.77 -12.83 5.36
N ILE A 27 14.10 -12.46 4.27
CA ILE A 27 12.95 -11.56 4.30
C ILE A 27 11.80 -12.19 5.08
N ASP A 28 11.51 -13.47 4.88
CA ASP A 28 10.46 -14.19 5.58
C ASP A 28 10.72 -14.19 7.11
N LEU A 29 11.97 -14.36 7.54
CA LEU A 29 12.36 -14.23 8.95
C LEU A 29 12.16 -12.81 9.49
N GLN A 30 12.48 -11.78 8.70
CA GLN A 30 12.26 -10.38 9.10
C GLN A 30 10.77 -10.07 9.23
N ILE A 31 9.93 -10.56 8.31
CA ILE A 31 8.48 -10.41 8.37
C ILE A 31 7.95 -11.06 9.64
N ALA A 32 8.33 -12.31 9.93
CA ALA A 32 7.91 -13.01 11.13
C ALA A 32 8.31 -12.26 12.41
N ALA A 33 9.53 -11.73 12.47
CA ALA A 33 10.01 -10.95 13.62
C ALA A 33 9.21 -9.64 13.81
N ILE A 34 8.91 -8.92 12.72
CA ILE A 34 8.10 -7.69 12.78
C ILE A 34 6.66 -8.01 13.20
N GLN A 35 6.08 -9.08 12.67
CA GLN A 35 4.73 -9.53 13.05
C GLN A 35 4.65 -9.86 14.54
N GLN A 36 5.60 -10.65 15.05
CA GLN A 36 5.67 -10.99 16.47
C GLN A 36 5.82 -9.74 17.35
N ARG A 37 6.68 -8.79 16.95
CA ARG A 37 6.83 -7.52 17.68
C ARG A 37 5.54 -6.71 17.68
N ARG A 38 4.87 -6.59 16.52
CA ARG A 38 3.59 -5.89 16.40
C ARG A 38 2.52 -6.53 17.29
N GLU A 39 2.43 -7.85 17.32
CA GLU A 39 1.50 -8.57 18.20
C GLU A 39 1.77 -8.24 19.68
N ALA A 40 3.04 -8.28 20.10
CA ALA A 40 3.42 -7.91 21.46
C ALA A 40 3.07 -6.43 21.77
N ASP A 41 3.36 -5.51 20.86
CA ASP A 41 3.08 -4.08 21.02
C ASP A 41 1.56 -3.82 21.11
N VAL A 42 0.75 -4.49 20.29
CA VAL A 42 -0.72 -4.40 20.33
C VAL A 42 -1.25 -4.96 21.65
N LEU A 43 -0.77 -6.12 22.10
CA LEU A 43 -1.19 -6.70 23.38
C LEU A 43 -0.84 -5.77 24.54
N GLN A 44 0.36 -5.20 24.55
CA GLN A 44 0.78 -4.25 25.57
C GLN A 44 -0.07 -2.97 25.55
N PHE A 45 -0.33 -2.43 24.36
CA PHE A 45 -1.22 -1.27 24.21
C PHE A 45 -2.63 -1.54 24.72
N VAL A 46 -3.20 -2.70 24.41
CA VAL A 46 -4.53 -3.12 24.89
C VAL A 46 -4.53 -3.25 26.41
N LEU A 47 -3.50 -3.88 26.99
CA LEU A 47 -3.38 -4.02 28.45
C LEU A 47 -3.23 -2.66 29.14
N ASP A 48 -2.42 -1.76 28.60
CA ASP A 48 -2.22 -0.43 29.16
C ASP A 48 -3.49 0.42 29.04
N THR A 49 -4.21 0.31 27.94
CA THR A 49 -5.50 0.97 27.75
C THR A 49 -6.55 0.41 28.72
N ALA A 50 -6.61 -0.91 28.88
CA ALA A 50 -7.51 -1.55 29.84
C ALA A 50 -7.23 -1.15 31.28
N LYS A 51 -5.95 -1.00 31.66
CA LYS A 51 -5.54 -0.46 32.97
C LYS A 51 -5.96 1.00 33.13
N ARG A 52 -5.71 1.85 32.13
CA ARG A 52 -6.09 3.29 32.16
C ARG A 52 -7.60 3.49 32.30
N LEU A 53 -8.38 2.63 31.64
CA LEU A 53 -9.83 2.64 31.72
C LEU A 53 -10.38 1.92 32.95
N ASN A 54 -9.51 1.41 33.83
CA ASN A 54 -9.87 0.59 35.00
C ASN A 54 -10.83 -0.56 34.65
N LEU A 55 -10.73 -1.12 33.44
CA LEU A 55 -11.57 -2.24 33.01
C LEU A 55 -11.36 -3.47 33.89
N THR A 56 -10.20 -3.57 34.56
CA THR A 56 -9.88 -4.60 35.54
C THR A 56 -10.69 -4.49 36.84
N GLN A 57 -11.36 -3.36 37.08
CA GLN A 57 -12.20 -3.12 38.27
C GLN A 57 -13.70 -3.25 37.96
N LEU A 58 -14.08 -3.40 36.69
CA LEU A 58 -15.48 -3.59 36.30
C LEU A 58 -15.94 -5.02 36.58
N PRO A 59 -17.19 -5.22 37.05
CA PRO A 59 -17.75 -6.55 37.19
C PRO A 59 -17.82 -7.24 35.82
N ALA A 60 -17.45 -8.52 35.78
CA ALA A 60 -17.34 -9.30 34.55
C ALA A 60 -18.63 -9.30 33.71
N THR A 61 -19.79 -9.20 34.36
CA THR A 61 -21.11 -9.13 33.71
C THR A 61 -21.30 -7.86 32.86
N SER A 62 -20.77 -6.72 33.29
CA SER A 62 -20.82 -5.46 32.55
C SER A 62 -19.86 -5.47 31.35
N LEU A 63 -18.67 -6.07 31.52
CA LEU A 63 -17.70 -6.24 30.42
C LEU A 63 -18.25 -7.15 29.32
N LEU A 64 -18.88 -8.27 29.69
CA LEU A 64 -19.47 -9.20 28.73
C LEU A 64 -20.60 -8.57 27.92
N LYS A 65 -21.47 -7.77 28.56
CA LYS A 65 -22.51 -7.01 27.85
C LYS A 65 -21.93 -6.00 26.86
N ALA A 66 -20.92 -5.22 27.29
CA ALA A 66 -20.27 -4.26 26.41
C ALA A 66 -19.55 -4.96 25.23
N LEU A 67 -18.90 -6.11 25.46
CA LEU A 67 -18.29 -6.91 24.40
C LEU A 67 -19.33 -7.52 23.46
N GLU A 68 -20.49 -7.92 23.98
CA GLU A 68 -21.60 -8.42 23.17
C GLU A 68 -22.20 -7.31 22.29
N GLU A 69 -22.36 -6.10 22.82
CA GLU A 69 -22.79 -4.92 22.06
C GLU A 69 -21.77 -4.55 20.97
N VAL A 70 -20.47 -4.58 21.28
CA VAL A 70 -19.39 -4.36 20.29
C VAL A 70 -19.34 -5.48 19.25
N ALA A 71 -19.57 -6.74 19.64
CA ALA A 71 -19.61 -7.86 18.71
C ALA A 71 -20.84 -7.79 17.79
N GLN A 72 -21.96 -7.26 18.27
CA GLN A 72 -23.17 -7.03 17.49
C GLN A 72 -23.01 -5.86 16.52
N SER A 73 -22.36 -4.76 16.94
CA SER A 73 -22.07 -3.63 16.04
C SER A 73 -21.00 -3.98 14.99
N ALA A 74 -19.96 -4.73 15.36
CA ALA A 74 -18.91 -5.18 14.44
C ALA A 74 -19.41 -6.17 13.37
N ARG A 75 -20.56 -6.82 13.56
CA ARG A 75 -21.20 -7.65 12.53
C ARG A 75 -21.90 -6.84 11.45
N MET A 76 -22.27 -5.59 11.73
CA MET A 76 -22.90 -4.69 10.76
C MET A 76 -21.87 -3.98 9.86
N ASP A 77 -20.66 -3.76 10.37
CA ASP A 77 -19.60 -3.02 9.67
C ASP A 77 -18.34 -3.85 9.40
N ARG A 78 -18.45 -5.17 9.18
CA ARG A 78 -17.28 -5.99 8.84
C ARG A 78 -16.98 -5.87 7.33
N PRO A 79 -15.98 -5.10 6.87
CA PRO A 79 -15.46 -5.27 5.53
C PRO A 79 -14.87 -6.68 5.44
N VAL A 80 -15.40 -7.49 4.53
CA VAL A 80 -14.88 -8.81 4.21
C VAL A 80 -13.49 -8.61 3.60
N PHE A 81 -12.45 -8.86 4.39
CA PHE A 81 -11.09 -8.94 3.89
C PHE A 81 -10.92 -10.34 3.29
N ASP A 82 -11.03 -10.42 1.96
CA ASP A 82 -10.76 -11.64 1.20
C ASP A 82 -9.25 -11.73 0.93
N PRO A 83 -8.51 -12.70 1.49
CA PRO A 83 -7.05 -12.78 1.37
C PRO A 83 -6.56 -13.28 -0.01
N GLY A 84 -7.41 -13.32 -1.05
CA GLY A 84 -7.10 -13.94 -2.34
C GLY A 84 -7.49 -13.16 -3.61
N GLY A 85 -7.84 -11.88 -3.55
CA GLY A 85 -8.40 -11.14 -4.68
C GLY A 85 -7.39 -10.53 -5.65
N THR A 86 -6.66 -11.35 -6.42
CA THR A 86 -6.12 -10.88 -7.72
C THR A 86 -7.22 -10.92 -8.77
N GLY A 87 -7.67 -9.75 -9.21
CA GLY A 87 -8.67 -9.58 -10.27
C GLY A 87 -9.92 -8.89 -9.72
N ALA A 88 -10.18 -7.64 -10.07
CA ALA A 88 -10.85 -7.35 -11.34
C ALA A 88 -12.20 -8.05 -11.49
N ASP A 89 -13.07 -7.97 -10.49
CA ASP A 89 -14.47 -7.72 -10.79
C ASP A 89 -15.07 -6.84 -9.69
N ALA A 90 -15.58 -5.69 -10.14
CA ALA A 90 -16.51 -4.92 -9.35
C ALA A 90 -17.69 -5.85 -9.06
N SER A 91 -17.99 -6.05 -7.78
CA SER A 91 -19.21 -6.71 -7.34
C SER A 91 -20.39 -6.11 -8.10
N ASP A 92 -20.92 -6.89 -9.04
CA ASP A 92 -22.08 -6.57 -9.87
C ASP A 92 -23.32 -6.68 -8.98
N ASP A 93 -23.50 -5.67 -8.14
CA ASP A 93 -24.74 -5.47 -7.40
C ASP A 93 -25.68 -4.71 -8.36
N PRO A 94 -26.70 -5.38 -8.93
CA PRO A 94 -27.52 -4.83 -10.03
C PRO A 94 -28.37 -3.63 -9.60
N HIS A 95 -28.34 -3.26 -8.32
CA HIS A 95 -29.04 -2.11 -7.76
C HIS A 95 -28.14 -0.91 -7.47
N ARG A 96 -26.82 -1.01 -7.68
CA ARG A 96 -25.92 0.13 -7.50
C ARG A 96 -25.68 0.79 -8.84
N GLU A 97 -26.25 1.99 -9.02
CA GLU A 97 -25.96 2.84 -10.17
C GLU A 97 -24.46 3.19 -10.17
N LEU A 98 -23.71 2.49 -11.02
CA LEU A 98 -22.28 2.63 -11.18
C LEU A 98 -22.00 3.70 -12.26
N THR A 99 -21.37 4.78 -11.83
CA THR A 99 -21.02 5.92 -12.68
C THR A 99 -19.57 5.80 -13.14
N ALA A 100 -19.32 6.05 -14.44
CA ALA A 100 -17.96 6.12 -14.97
C ALA A 100 -17.25 7.39 -14.46
N VAL A 101 -16.07 7.21 -13.87
CA VAL A 101 -15.29 8.28 -13.25
C VAL A 101 -13.85 8.22 -13.71
N PHE A 102 -13.28 9.41 -13.93
CA PHE A 102 -11.88 9.60 -14.28
C PHE A 102 -11.22 10.56 -13.28
N VAL A 103 -10.01 10.23 -12.81
CA VAL A 103 -9.25 11.07 -11.88
C VAL A 103 -7.91 11.41 -12.51
N ARG A 104 -7.67 12.71 -12.68
CA ARG A 104 -6.43 13.29 -13.20
C ARG A 104 -5.35 13.30 -12.13
N LEU A 105 -4.83 12.10 -11.85
CA LEU A 105 -3.73 11.89 -10.94
C LEU A 105 -2.68 11.01 -11.60
N THR A 106 -1.40 11.36 -11.51
CA THR A 106 -0.33 10.59 -12.16
C THR A 106 -0.14 9.21 -11.52
N ARG A 107 0.51 8.28 -12.24
CA ARG A 107 0.87 6.95 -11.74
C ARG A 107 1.80 6.99 -10.52
N ASN A 108 2.59 8.06 -10.41
CA ASN A 108 3.62 8.26 -9.38
C ASN A 108 3.09 9.08 -8.18
N ALA A 109 1.78 9.18 -8.02
CA ALA A 109 1.20 9.74 -6.80
C ALA A 109 1.61 8.95 -5.55
N SER A 110 1.43 9.57 -4.38
CA SER A 110 1.69 8.94 -3.09
C SER A 110 1.01 7.58 -2.99
N LEU A 111 1.63 6.66 -2.25
CA LEU A 111 1.10 5.31 -2.07
C LEU A 111 -0.32 5.34 -1.49
N GLU A 112 -0.58 6.23 -0.53
CA GLU A 112 -1.89 6.48 0.05
C GLU A 112 -2.95 6.86 -1.01
N ASN A 113 -2.65 7.80 -1.90
CA ASN A 113 -3.59 8.21 -2.94
C ASN A 113 -3.91 7.08 -3.91
N ARG A 114 -2.91 6.25 -4.24
CA ARG A 114 -3.11 5.08 -5.12
C ARG A 114 -3.95 4.01 -4.45
N GLU A 115 -3.78 3.80 -3.14
CA GLU A 115 -4.62 2.89 -2.38
C GLU A 115 -6.08 3.36 -2.33
N ILE A 116 -6.32 4.66 -2.07
CA ILE A 116 -7.68 5.21 -2.06
C ILE A 116 -8.37 4.97 -3.41
N LEU A 117 -7.69 5.28 -4.51
CA LEU A 117 -8.23 5.05 -5.86
C LEU A 117 -8.47 3.55 -6.12
N GLY A 118 -7.54 2.68 -5.71
CA GLY A 118 -7.68 1.24 -5.85
C GLY A 118 -8.83 0.65 -5.02
N ARG A 119 -9.06 1.15 -3.79
CA ARG A 119 -10.19 0.74 -2.93
C ARG A 119 -11.54 1.06 -3.56
N HIS A 120 -11.63 2.17 -4.29
CA HIS A 120 -12.82 2.53 -5.05
C HIS A 120 -12.88 1.85 -6.43
N GLY A 121 -11.99 0.91 -6.75
CA GLY A 121 -12.01 0.16 -8.01
C GLY A 121 -11.46 0.92 -9.22
N LEU A 122 -10.86 2.10 -9.02
CA LEU A 122 -10.23 2.85 -10.10
C LEU A 122 -8.89 2.22 -10.46
N ARG A 123 -8.58 2.20 -11.76
CA ARG A 123 -7.37 1.59 -12.31
C ARG A 123 -6.59 2.62 -13.09
N TRP A 124 -5.26 2.51 -13.04
CA TRP A 124 -4.40 3.33 -13.88
C TRP A 124 -4.65 3.04 -15.35
N ASN A 125 -5.05 4.07 -16.10
CA ASN A 125 -5.19 4.07 -17.54
C ASN A 125 -4.00 4.81 -18.16
N GLY A 126 -3.07 4.05 -18.72
CA GLY A 126 -1.85 4.60 -19.33
C GLY A 126 -2.11 5.46 -20.56
N ARG A 127 -3.24 5.28 -21.26
CA ARG A 127 -3.58 6.05 -22.47
C ARG A 127 -4.07 7.46 -22.12
N ALA A 128 -4.88 7.58 -21.08
CA ALA A 128 -5.42 8.86 -20.61
C ALA A 128 -4.53 9.53 -19.55
N ALA A 129 -3.43 8.88 -19.15
CA ALA A 129 -2.54 9.34 -18.08
C ALA A 129 -3.28 9.67 -16.77
N GLY A 130 -4.29 8.86 -16.42
CA GLY A 130 -5.10 9.05 -15.22
C GLY A 130 -5.74 7.76 -14.75
N TRP A 131 -6.56 7.84 -13.71
CA TRP A 131 -7.24 6.68 -13.11
C TRP A 131 -8.68 6.63 -13.58
N SER A 132 -9.12 5.51 -14.13
CA SER A 132 -10.49 5.33 -14.65
C SER A 132 -11.14 4.10 -14.04
N GLY A 133 -12.46 4.18 -13.82
CA GLY A 133 -13.23 3.10 -13.22
C GLY A 133 -14.71 3.43 -13.16
N ARG A 134 -15.49 2.53 -12.59
CA ARG A 134 -16.91 2.76 -12.29
C ARG A 134 -17.09 2.74 -10.78
N VAL A 135 -17.75 3.76 -10.24
CA VAL A 135 -17.91 3.95 -8.79
C VAL A 135 -19.36 4.35 -8.48
N THR A 136 -19.79 4.11 -7.24
CA THR A 136 -21.11 4.57 -6.77
C THR A 136 -21.14 6.09 -6.58
N ALA A 137 -22.34 6.68 -6.53
CA ALA A 137 -22.52 8.10 -6.28
C ALA A 137 -21.83 8.58 -4.98
N ASP A 138 -21.92 7.80 -3.90
CA ASP A 138 -21.24 8.09 -2.63
C ASP A 138 -19.72 8.10 -2.76
N ALA A 139 -19.16 7.14 -3.51
CA ALA A 139 -17.74 7.07 -3.77
C ALA A 139 -17.26 8.25 -4.64
N LEU A 140 -18.07 8.70 -5.60
CA LEU A 140 -17.76 9.89 -6.39
C LEU A 140 -17.70 11.15 -5.52
N ARG A 141 -18.65 11.34 -4.58
CA ARG A 141 -18.62 12.47 -3.64
C ARG A 141 -17.34 12.44 -2.78
N HIS A 142 -17.03 11.29 -2.20
CA HIS A 142 -15.81 11.11 -1.40
C HIS A 142 -14.53 11.37 -2.19
N LEU A 143 -14.46 10.92 -3.45
CA LEU A 143 -13.31 11.19 -4.32
C LEU A 143 -13.18 12.68 -4.67
N ARG A 144 -14.29 13.41 -4.84
CA ARG A 144 -14.28 14.86 -5.08
C ARG A 144 -13.80 15.65 -3.87
N GLU A 145 -14.11 15.19 -2.66
CA GLU A 145 -13.61 15.77 -1.41
C GLU A 145 -12.09 15.59 -1.26
N ILE A 146 -11.59 14.38 -1.55
CA ILE A 146 -10.16 14.06 -1.41
C ILE A 146 -9.31 14.67 -2.55
N PHE A 147 -9.84 14.67 -3.77
CA PHE A 147 -9.14 15.12 -4.98
C PHE A 147 -9.88 16.31 -5.64
N PRO A 148 -9.94 17.48 -4.97
CA PRO A 148 -10.71 18.62 -5.46
C PRO A 148 -10.22 19.07 -6.83
N GLY A 149 -11.16 19.25 -7.77
CA GLY A 149 -10.88 19.71 -9.13
C GLY A 149 -10.14 18.72 -10.04
N ARG A 150 -9.92 17.47 -9.60
CA ARG A 150 -9.20 16.45 -10.40
C ARG A 150 -10.07 15.28 -10.83
N VAL A 151 -11.30 15.20 -10.32
CA VAL A 151 -12.25 14.13 -10.63
C VAL A 151 -13.21 14.61 -11.72
N GLU A 152 -13.23 13.91 -12.84
CA GLU A 152 -14.15 14.08 -13.96
C GLU A 152 -15.21 12.96 -13.91
N GLY A 153 -16.49 13.34 -13.94
CA GLY A 153 -17.65 12.45 -13.89
C GLY A 153 -18.94 13.28 -13.90
N PRO A 154 -20.11 12.68 -14.21
CA PRO A 154 -21.36 13.43 -14.25
C PRO A 154 -21.61 14.09 -12.90
N ASP A 155 -21.96 15.37 -12.95
CA ASP A 155 -22.32 16.11 -11.76
C ASP A 155 -23.64 15.57 -11.21
N LEU A 156 -23.57 15.02 -10.00
CA LEU A 156 -24.74 14.53 -9.25
C LEU A 156 -25.74 15.66 -8.89
N GLU A 157 -25.48 16.91 -9.30
CA GLU A 157 -26.31 18.09 -8.99
C GLU A 157 -26.98 18.72 -10.22
N ARG A 158 -27.23 17.96 -11.29
CA ARG A 158 -28.17 18.37 -12.35
C ARG A 158 -29.14 17.25 -12.70
N SER A 159 -29.98 16.90 -11.73
CA SER A 159 -31.29 16.30 -12.00
C SER A 159 -32.34 17.38 -11.77
N ASP A 160 -32.53 18.22 -12.78
CA ASP A 160 -33.80 18.86 -13.05
C ASP A 160 -34.08 18.70 -14.54
N ALA A 161 -35.23 18.13 -14.82
CA ALA A 161 -35.72 17.72 -16.13
C ALA A 161 -35.93 18.91 -17.09
N HIS A 162 -35.61 18.74 -18.38
CA HIS A 162 -36.65 18.42 -19.38
C HIS A 162 -36.01 18.04 -20.73
N PRO A 163 -36.60 17.08 -21.47
CA PRO A 163 -36.28 16.84 -22.87
C PRO A 163 -36.94 17.92 -23.72
N GLU A 164 -36.33 18.32 -24.84
CA GLU A 164 -37.04 18.61 -26.09
C GLU A 164 -36.07 18.89 -27.23
N ASP A 165 -36.40 18.29 -28.37
CA ASP A 165 -35.91 18.58 -29.70
C ASP A 165 -35.95 20.09 -29.99
N GLU A 166 -34.92 20.62 -30.68
CA GLU A 166 -35.10 21.17 -32.03
C GLU A 166 -33.85 21.91 -32.50
N ALA A 167 -33.56 21.69 -33.78
CA ALA A 167 -33.05 22.64 -34.77
C ALA A 167 -32.12 23.76 -34.29
N GLY A 168 -30.84 23.65 -34.68
CA GLY A 168 -29.93 24.79 -34.65
C GLY A 168 -30.42 25.96 -35.51
N PRO A 169 -30.05 27.19 -35.13
CA PRO A 169 -29.95 28.28 -36.07
C PRO A 169 -28.50 28.75 -36.22
N THR A 170 -28.11 28.83 -37.49
CA THR A 170 -27.13 29.71 -38.13
C THR A 170 -26.63 30.88 -37.28
N VAL A 171 -25.33 30.92 -37.00
CA VAL A 171 -24.65 32.13 -36.47
C VAL A 171 -23.98 32.82 -37.65
N GLU A 172 -24.64 33.88 -38.15
CA GLU A 172 -24.06 34.86 -39.05
C GLU A 172 -23.36 35.97 -38.24
N ALA A 173 -22.29 36.46 -38.84
CA ALA A 173 -21.30 37.42 -38.37
C ALA A 173 -21.82 38.63 -37.56
N ASP A 174 -21.06 39.03 -36.55
CA ASP A 174 -20.38 40.34 -36.63
C ASP A 174 -19.11 40.39 -35.76
N ARG A 175 -18.11 41.13 -36.24
CA ARG A 175 -16.72 41.24 -35.74
C ARG A 175 -16.44 42.76 -35.49
N PRO A 176 -15.20 43.17 -35.15
CA PRO A 176 -14.49 43.27 -33.86
C PRO A 176 -14.31 44.77 -33.43
N PRO A 177 -13.33 45.18 -32.56
CA PRO A 177 -11.89 45.30 -32.93
C PRO A 177 -10.95 44.77 -31.82
N ALA A 178 -9.90 44.00 -32.12
CA ALA A 178 -8.54 44.41 -32.54
C ALA A 178 -7.78 45.32 -31.54
N THR A 179 -6.82 44.73 -30.80
CA THR A 179 -5.47 45.28 -30.54
C THR A 179 -4.54 44.18 -30.00
N SER A 180 -3.57 43.74 -30.82
CA SER A 180 -2.21 43.32 -30.41
C SER A 180 -1.32 44.59 -30.38
N PRO A 181 -0.04 44.60 -29.92
CA PRO A 181 0.88 43.49 -29.58
C PRO A 181 1.70 43.76 -28.29
N ASP A 182 2.76 42.97 -28.10
CA ASP A 182 4.05 43.34 -27.47
C ASP A 182 4.39 42.63 -26.15
N VAL A 183 5.10 41.49 -26.26
CA VAL A 183 5.92 40.94 -25.17
C VAL A 183 7.30 40.65 -25.75
N GLN A 184 8.28 41.44 -25.30
CA GLN A 184 9.69 41.36 -25.66
C GLN A 184 10.36 40.06 -25.15
N PRO A 185 11.44 39.60 -25.80
CA PRO A 185 12.30 38.54 -25.28
C PRO A 185 13.42 39.14 -24.40
N ALA A 186 13.48 38.77 -23.12
CA ALA A 186 14.66 38.97 -22.27
C ALA A 186 15.34 37.59 -22.09
N ILE A 187 16.36 37.31 -22.91
CA ILE A 187 17.80 37.46 -22.61
C ILE A 187 18.28 36.44 -21.56
N MET A 188 19.16 35.57 -22.07
CA MET A 188 20.02 34.66 -21.35
C MET A 188 20.86 35.41 -20.31
N GLU A 189 20.88 34.94 -19.07
CA GLU A 189 22.07 35.08 -18.22
C GLU A 189 22.54 33.70 -17.79
N ALA A 190 23.74 33.38 -18.26
CA ALA A 190 24.57 32.31 -17.78
C ALA A 190 25.11 32.70 -16.40
N GLY A 191 24.52 32.11 -15.35
CA GLY A 191 25.06 32.13 -13.99
C GLY A 191 26.11 31.02 -13.83
N ILE A 192 27.35 31.46 -13.72
CA ILE A 192 28.58 30.68 -13.60
C ILE A 192 28.59 29.76 -12.37
N ILE A 193 29.23 28.61 -12.57
CA ILE A 193 29.59 27.57 -11.61
C ILE A 193 30.51 28.16 -10.53
N GLU A 194 30.12 28.10 -9.26
CA GLU A 194 31.07 28.13 -8.13
C GLU A 194 31.18 26.72 -7.52
N PRO A 195 32.38 26.11 -7.51
CA PRO A 195 32.65 24.91 -6.75
C PRO A 195 33.15 25.30 -5.34
N ALA A 196 32.35 25.06 -4.31
CA ALA A 196 32.81 25.16 -2.93
C ALA A 196 33.24 23.78 -2.43
N GLU A 197 34.56 23.63 -2.36
CA GLU A 197 35.31 22.53 -1.79
C GLU A 197 34.97 22.29 -0.31
N ASP A 198 34.81 20.99 0.00
CA ASP A 198 35.55 20.28 1.04
C ASP A 198 35.78 20.98 2.39
N ARG A 199 35.10 20.50 3.44
CA ARG A 199 35.70 20.41 4.78
C ARG A 199 35.10 19.28 5.62
N PRO A 200 35.94 18.47 6.29
CA PRO A 200 35.56 17.24 6.98
C PRO A 200 34.89 17.51 8.32
N VAL A 201 33.86 16.73 8.62
CA VAL A 201 33.26 16.66 9.96
C VAL A 201 34.12 15.74 10.81
N ASP A 202 34.79 16.37 11.78
CA ASP A 202 35.65 15.78 12.80
C ASP A 202 34.82 14.90 13.76
N THR A 203 34.88 13.58 13.58
CA THR A 203 34.27 12.60 14.50
C THR A 203 35.15 12.43 15.73
N LYS A 204 34.89 13.24 16.76
CA LYS A 204 35.38 12.94 18.11
C LYS A 204 34.70 11.69 18.66
N VAL A 205 35.46 10.60 18.64
CA VAL A 205 35.29 9.40 19.46
C VAL A 205 35.36 9.81 20.93
N VAL A 206 34.23 9.73 21.64
CA VAL A 206 34.22 9.68 23.11
C VAL A 206 34.03 8.22 23.49
N GLU A 207 35.16 7.60 23.75
CA GLU A 207 35.30 6.38 24.51
C GLU A 207 34.90 6.68 25.96
N THR A 208 33.85 6.04 26.47
CA THR A 208 33.57 6.01 27.91
C THR A 208 33.29 4.56 28.27
N GLY A 209 34.21 4.04 29.08
CA GLY A 209 34.28 2.64 29.46
C GLY A 209 33.27 2.23 30.53
N GLY A 210 32.79 1.00 30.35
CA GLY A 210 32.51 0.02 31.40
C GLY A 210 31.17 0.12 32.14
N PRO A 211 30.74 -0.94 32.85
CA PRO A 211 31.35 -2.27 32.97
C PRO A 211 30.56 -3.39 32.27
N ALA A 212 31.27 -4.50 32.02
CA ALA A 212 30.74 -5.75 31.52
C ALA A 212 29.59 -6.29 32.39
N MET A 213 28.36 -6.24 31.87
CA MET A 213 27.27 -7.09 32.34
C MET A 213 27.25 -8.36 31.49
N GLN A 214 27.52 -9.46 32.18
CA GLN A 214 27.41 -10.82 31.70
C GLN A 214 26.03 -11.06 31.05
N PRO A 215 25.93 -11.72 29.89
CA PRO A 215 24.65 -12.26 29.46
C PRO A 215 24.30 -13.44 30.37
N VAL A 216 23.32 -13.23 31.26
CA VAL A 216 22.59 -14.31 31.91
C VAL A 216 21.94 -15.12 30.81
N VAL A 217 22.42 -16.35 30.61
CA VAL A 217 21.85 -17.35 29.71
C VAL A 217 20.59 -17.90 30.38
N PRO A 218 19.37 -17.69 29.85
CA PRO A 218 18.23 -18.46 30.32
C PRO A 218 18.30 -19.87 29.73
N ALA A 219 18.32 -20.83 30.66
CA ALA A 219 18.14 -22.26 30.56
C ALA A 219 17.67 -22.82 29.20
N VAL A 220 18.51 -23.72 28.68
CA VAL A 220 18.18 -24.76 27.71
C VAL A 220 16.91 -25.47 28.14
N THR A 221 15.79 -25.14 27.49
CA THR A 221 14.59 -25.97 27.55
C THR A 221 14.86 -27.17 26.65
N ARG A 222 15.23 -28.29 27.26
CA ARG A 222 15.27 -29.60 26.60
C ARG A 222 13.86 -29.93 26.13
N LEU A 223 13.63 -29.87 24.83
CA LEU A 223 12.43 -30.46 24.22
C LEU A 223 12.44 -31.98 24.49
N PRO A 224 11.31 -32.57 24.90
CA PRO A 224 11.18 -34.02 24.97
C PRO A 224 11.32 -34.61 23.56
N ALA A 225 12.13 -35.65 23.45
CA ALA A 225 12.31 -36.43 22.23
C ALA A 225 10.94 -36.91 21.72
N SER A 226 10.62 -36.52 20.48
CA SER A 226 9.46 -37.06 19.76
C SER A 226 9.59 -38.59 19.64
N PRO A 227 8.55 -39.37 19.99
CA PRO A 227 8.57 -40.83 19.89
C PRO A 227 8.47 -41.35 18.45
N TYR A 228 8.34 -40.49 17.44
CA TYR A 228 8.24 -40.89 16.04
C TYR A 228 9.60 -40.83 15.33
N ARG A 229 10.55 -41.67 15.76
CA ARG A 229 11.70 -42.04 14.92
C ARG A 229 11.40 -43.40 14.27
N LEU A 230 10.92 -43.37 13.04
CA LEU A 230 10.90 -44.55 12.18
C LEU A 230 12.36 -44.95 11.85
N PRO A 231 12.74 -46.22 11.99
CA PRO A 231 14.06 -46.67 11.55
C PRO A 231 14.11 -46.64 10.01
N LEU A 232 14.99 -45.81 9.46
CA LEU A 232 15.37 -45.89 8.05
C LEU A 232 16.18 -47.17 7.84
N SER A 233 15.54 -48.19 7.28
CA SER A 233 16.17 -49.40 6.76
C SER A 233 17.23 -49.02 5.72
N ARG A 234 18.50 -49.29 6.02
CA ARG A 234 19.58 -49.21 5.02
C ARG A 234 19.42 -50.34 4.00
N PRO A 235 19.47 -50.06 2.69
CA PRO A 235 19.61 -51.12 1.70
C PRO A 235 21.03 -51.71 1.74
N ARG A 236 21.10 -53.04 1.69
CA ARG A 236 22.32 -53.85 1.64
C ARG A 236 22.94 -53.72 0.23
N PRO A 237 24.25 -53.53 0.08
CA PRO A 237 24.88 -53.53 -1.25
C PRO A 237 24.90 -54.94 -1.84
N PRO A 238 24.75 -55.09 -3.17
CA PRO A 238 24.91 -56.37 -3.84
C PRO A 238 26.37 -56.78 -3.89
N THR A 239 26.61 -58.07 -3.64
CA THR A 239 27.86 -58.81 -3.94
C THR A 239 27.96 -59.15 -5.40
#